data_AF-N6U6L3-F1
#
_entry.id   AF-N6U6L3-F1
#
_cell.length_a   1.000
_cell.length_b   1.000
_cell.length_c   1.000
_cell.angle_alpha   90.00
_cell.angle_beta   90.00
_cell.angle_gamma   90.00
#
_symmetry.space_group_name_H-M   'P 1'
#
loop_
_entity.id
_entity.type
_entity.pdbx_description
1 polymer ?
#
loop_
_entity_poly.entity_id
_entity_poly.type
_entity_poly.pdbx_seq_one_letter_code
_entity_poly.pdbx_strand_id
1 'polypeptide(L)'
;MFFNEFDVFLASVVAIYCIAAGLAVDYVRQGQNEQLHVILEDMSELLEDRMANWVHSNGGWYGLSSHCRPQNQEVSVTEYMTIFGLVTAILLVAYFIVRFCVTFGG
;
A
#
# COMPACT_ATOMS: atom_id res chain seq x y z
N MET A 1 -9.42 9.29 13.83
CA MET A 1 -8.40 8.56 13.05
C MET A 1 -7.29 9.55 12.78
N PHE A 2 -6.32 9.63 13.69
CA PHE A 2 -5.17 10.53 13.57
C PHE A 2 -4.08 9.74 12.86
N PHE A 3 -3.71 10.14 11.64
CA PHE A 3 -2.40 9.76 11.11
C PHE A 3 -1.37 10.37 12.06
N ASN A 4 -0.51 9.55 12.67
CA ASN A 4 0.55 10.09 13.50
C ASN A 4 1.51 10.88 12.59
N GLU A 5 1.98 12.04 13.04
CA GLU A 5 3.01 12.83 12.33
C GLU A 5 4.24 11.98 12.00
N PHE A 6 4.50 10.96 12.82
CA PHE A 6 5.57 10.00 12.62
C PHE A 6 5.37 9.09 11.38
N ASP A 7 4.14 8.65 11.10
CA ASP A 7 3.84 7.79 9.95
C ASP A 7 4.10 8.55 8.64
N VAL A 8 3.72 9.84 8.62
CA VAL A 8 3.99 10.77 7.52
C VAL A 8 5.50 10.95 7.34
N PHE A 9 6.25 11.08 8.44
CA PHE A 9 7.70 11.20 8.39
C PHE A 9 8.36 9.94 7.82
N LEU A 10 7.99 8.75 8.31
CA LEU A 10 8.54 7.48 7.85
C LEU A 10 8.27 7.26 6.35
N ALA A 11 7.03 7.52 5.90
CA ALA A 11 6.67 7.47 4.50
C ALA A 11 7.49 8.47 3.65
N SER A 12 7.74 9.67 4.18
CA SER A 12 8.55 10.68 3.50
C SER A 12 10.01 10.26 3.34
N VAL A 13 10.62 9.65 4.37
CA VAL A 13 11.99 9.11 4.30
C VAL A 13 12.08 8.00 3.26
N VAL A 14 11.13 7.06 3.26
CA VAL A 14 11.09 5.97 2.26
C VAL A 14 10.94 6.53 0.84
N ALA A 15 10.12 7.55 0.64
CA ALA A 15 9.94 8.19 -0.66
C ALA A 15 11.23 8.85 -1.16
N ILE A 16 11.93 9.59 -0.30
CA ILE A 16 13.23 10.21 -0.65
C ILE A 16 14.26 9.13 -0.99
N TYR A 17 14.29 8.01 -0.25
CA TYR A 17 15.18 6.89 -0.55
C TYR A 17 14.91 6.28 -1.93
N CYS A 18 13.63 6.11 -2.30
CA CYS A 18 13.25 5.64 -3.63
C CYS A 18 13.70 6.61 -4.74
N ILE A 19 13.59 7.93 -4.51
CA ILE A 19 14.05 8.96 -5.45
C ILE A 19 15.58 8.90 -5.58
N ALA A 20 16.30 8.84 -4.47
CA ALA A 20 17.76 8.72 -4.44
C ALA A 20 18.23 7.44 -5.14
N ALA A 21 17.54 6.31 -4.94
CA ALA A 21 17.82 5.06 -5.63
C ALA A 21 17.58 5.15 -7.15
N GLY A 22 16.52 5.85 -7.57
CA GLY A 22 16.28 6.14 -8.99
C GLY A 22 17.41 6.99 -9.60
N LEU A 23 17.78 8.07 -8.92
CA LEU A 23 18.88 8.94 -9.33
C LEU A 23 20.21 8.18 -9.38
N ALA A 24 20.48 7.32 -8.39
CA ALA A 24 21.64 6.45 -8.35
C ALA A 24 21.75 5.56 -9.60
N VAL A 25 20.64 4.93 -10.00
CA VAL A 25 20.59 4.12 -11.23
C VAL A 25 20.86 4.97 -12.47
N ASP A 26 20.36 6.20 -12.50
CA ASP A 26 20.60 7.13 -13.60
C ASP A 26 22.05 7.64 -13.66
N TYR A 27 22.71 7.86 -12.52
CA TYR A 27 24.12 8.24 -12.46
C TYR A 27 25.05 7.13 -12.95
N VAL A 28 24.74 5.87 -12.61
CA VAL A 28 25.48 4.70 -13.12
C VAL A 28 25.36 4.61 -14.65
N ARG A 29 24.17 4.91 -15.20
CA ARG A 29 23.95 4.94 -16.66
C ARG A 29 24.69 6.08 -17.36
N GLN A 30 24.86 7.21 -16.68
CA GLN A 30 25.58 8.39 -17.20
C GLN A 30 27.10 8.30 -17.00
N GLY A 31 27.60 7.27 -16.31
CA GLY A 31 29.03 7.07 -16.03
C GLY A 31 29.60 8.01 -14.96
N GLN A 32 28.76 8.76 -14.25
CA GLN A 32 29.14 9.71 -13.20
C GLN A 32 29.02 9.06 -11.80
N ASN A 33 29.88 8.08 -11.53
CA ASN A 33 29.81 7.28 -10.30
C ASN A 33 30.28 8.01 -9.03
N GLU A 34 30.95 9.16 -9.15
CA GLU A 34 31.48 9.91 -8.00
C GLU A 34 30.35 10.52 -7.15
N GLN A 35 29.27 10.95 -7.79
CA GLN A 35 28.10 11.55 -7.14
C GLN A 35 27.23 10.51 -6.41
N LEU A 36 27.37 9.23 -6.77
CA LEU A 36 26.62 8.13 -6.15
C LEU A 36 26.99 7.95 -4.67
N HIS A 37 28.29 8.04 -4.36
CA HIS A 37 28.77 7.82 -3.00
C HIS A 37 28.25 8.90 -2.03
N VAL A 38 28.25 10.15 -2.47
CA VAL A 38 27.75 11.29 -1.69
C VAL A 38 26.27 11.11 -1.36
N ILE A 39 25.45 10.77 -2.35
CA ILE A 39 24.00 10.56 -2.14
C ILE A 39 23.77 9.40 -1.17
N LEU A 40 24.54 8.32 -1.26
CA LEU A 40 24.36 7.17 -0.39
C LEU A 40 24.75 7.47 1.06
N GLU A 41 25.83 8.23 1.26
CA GLU A 41 26.29 8.68 2.57
C GLU A 41 25.26 9.61 3.24
N ASP A 42 24.80 10.63 2.51
CA ASP A 42 23.77 11.58 2.98
C ASP A 42 22.46 10.87 3.36
N MET A 43 22.04 9.88 2.55
CA MET A 43 20.83 9.10 2.84
C MET A 43 21.01 8.17 4.04
N SER A 44 22.21 7.65 4.26
CA SER A 44 22.51 6.77 5.40
C SER A 44 22.50 7.54 6.72
N GLU A 45 23.05 8.76 6.75
CA GLU A 45 23.02 9.64 7.92
C GLU A 45 21.57 10.00 8.28
N LEU A 46 20.75 10.34 7.29
CA LEU A 46 19.32 10.62 7.47
C LEU A 46 18.56 9.43 8.10
N LEU A 47 18.91 8.21 7.70
CA LEU A 47 18.32 6.98 8.20
C LEU A 47 18.76 6.70 9.65
N GLU A 48 20.05 6.84 9.95
CA GLU A 48 20.59 6.62 11.30
C GLU A 48 20.06 7.65 12.30
N ASP A 49 20.03 8.93 11.94
CA ASP A 49 19.62 9.99 12.85
C ASP A 49 18.15 9.90 13.27
N ARG A 50 17.27 9.62 12.30
CA ARG A 50 15.82 9.76 12.53
C ARG A 50 15.06 8.45 12.53
N MET A 51 15.46 7.51 11.70
CA MET A 51 14.75 6.24 11.57
C MET A 51 15.29 5.20 12.54
N ALA A 52 16.61 5.12 12.77
CA ALA A 52 17.19 4.12 13.66
C ALA A 52 16.70 4.26 15.11
N ASN A 53 16.59 5.50 15.61
CA ASN A 53 16.06 5.79 16.94
C ASN A 53 14.61 5.28 17.12
N TRP A 54 13.76 5.46 16.10
CA TRP A 54 12.41 4.94 16.13
C TRP A 54 12.36 3.42 15.99
N VAL A 55 13.14 2.86 15.06
CA VAL A 55 13.22 1.40 14.83
C VAL A 55 13.64 0.71 16.11
N HIS A 56 14.65 1.21 16.82
CA HIS A 56 15.05 0.67 18.12
C HIS A 56 13.91 0.69 19.14
N SER A 57 13.19 1.80 19.21
CA SER A 57 12.09 2.02 20.18
C SER A 57 10.82 1.21 19.86
N ASN A 58 10.61 0.80 18.60
CA ASN A 58 9.36 0.18 18.14
C ASN A 58 9.50 -1.33 17.84
N GLY A 59 10.47 -2.01 18.45
CA GLY A 59 10.64 -3.45 18.28
C GLY A 59 11.48 -3.84 17.05
N GLY A 60 12.37 -2.95 16.63
CA GLY A 60 13.31 -3.18 15.55
C GLY A 60 12.66 -3.17 14.17
N TRP A 61 13.36 -3.74 13.19
CA TRP A 61 12.90 -3.85 11.81
C TRP A 61 11.59 -4.64 11.67
N TYR A 62 11.28 -5.50 12.65
CA TYR A 62 10.00 -6.22 12.69
C TYR A 62 8.83 -5.26 12.94
N GLY A 63 8.96 -4.32 13.87
CA GLY A 63 7.98 -3.27 14.11
C GLY A 63 7.75 -2.40 12.88
N LEU A 64 8.84 -2.01 12.20
CA LEU A 64 8.77 -1.32 10.92
C LEU A 64 7.97 -2.13 9.88
N SER A 65 8.26 -3.42 9.73
CA SER A 65 7.56 -4.27 8.75
C SER A 65 6.06 -4.39 9.02
N SER A 66 5.67 -4.42 10.30
CA SER A 66 4.25 -4.45 10.70
C SER A 66 3.54 -3.12 10.45
N HIS A 67 4.27 -2.02 10.48
CA HIS A 67 3.77 -0.67 10.27
C HIS A 67 3.70 -0.29 8.77
N CYS A 68 4.69 -0.72 7.99
CA CYS A 68 4.71 -0.57 6.52
C CYS A 68 3.83 -1.58 5.80
N ARG A 69 3.42 -2.67 6.47
CA ARG A 69 2.39 -3.55 5.95
C ARG A 69 1.17 -2.66 5.74
N PRO A 70 0.66 -2.50 4.50
CA PRO A 70 -0.57 -1.77 4.31
C PRO A 70 -1.54 -2.36 5.32
N GLN A 71 -2.21 -1.51 6.11
CA GLN A 71 -3.52 -1.88 6.61
C GLN A 71 -4.27 -2.20 5.34
N ASN A 72 -4.17 -3.46 4.93
CA ASN A 72 -4.98 -4.04 3.91
C ASN A 72 -6.33 -3.76 4.50
N GLN A 73 -6.97 -2.76 3.91
CA GLN A 73 -8.37 -2.74 3.67
C GLN A 73 -8.69 -4.17 3.27
N GLU A 74 -8.94 -5.00 4.28
CA GLU A 74 -9.63 -6.25 4.16
C GLU A 74 -11.04 -5.82 3.75
N VAL A 75 -11.17 -5.34 2.51
CA VAL A 75 -12.39 -5.59 1.77
C VAL A 75 -12.35 -7.09 1.63
N SER A 76 -12.85 -7.73 2.68
CA SER A 76 -12.74 -9.15 2.90
C SER A 76 -13.27 -9.77 1.63
N VAL A 77 -12.61 -10.79 1.09
CA VAL A 77 -13.14 -11.55 -0.06
C VAL A 77 -14.63 -11.92 0.20
N THR A 78 -14.99 -12.06 1.48
CA THR A 78 -16.34 -12.12 2.03
C THR A 78 -17.29 -11.00 1.59
N GLU A 79 -16.90 -9.72 1.65
CA GLU A 79 -17.74 -8.58 1.24
C GLU A 79 -17.99 -8.58 -0.26
N TYR A 80 -16.98 -8.91 -1.07
CA TYR A 80 -17.20 -9.07 -2.52
C TYR A 80 -18.15 -10.26 -2.80
N MET A 81 -17.95 -11.38 -2.13
CA MET A 81 -18.78 -12.58 -2.29
C MET A 81 -20.24 -12.33 -1.88
N THR A 82 -20.48 -11.55 -0.81
CA THR A 82 -21.86 -11.20 -0.40
C THR A 82 -22.52 -10.27 -1.40
N ILE A 83 -21.80 -9.27 -1.93
CA ILE A 83 -22.33 -8.38 -2.97
C ILE A 83 -22.70 -9.17 -4.23
N PHE A 84 -21.82 -10.05 -4.73
CA PHE A 84 -22.12 -10.90 -5.88
C PHE A 84 -23.30 -11.84 -5.63
N GLY A 85 -23.40 -12.43 -4.43
CA GLY A 85 -24.53 -13.27 -4.04
C GLY A 85 -25.87 -12.53 -4.04
N LEU A 86 -25.91 -11.31 -3.53
CA LEU A 86 -27.14 -10.50 -3.52
C LEU A 86 -27.58 -10.11 -4.93
N VAL A 87 -26.65 -9.67 -5.78
CA VAL A 87 -26.94 -9.28 -7.17
C VAL A 87 -27.50 -10.47 -7.96
N THR A 88 -26.87 -11.64 -7.83
CA THR A 88 -27.33 -12.86 -8.51
C THR A 88 -28.70 -13.32 -8.03
N ALA A 89 -28.97 -13.27 -6.72
CA ALA A 89 -30.29 -13.58 -6.17
C ALA A 89 -31.39 -12.64 -6.70
N ILE A 90 -31.13 -11.34 -6.76
CA ILE A 90 -32.08 -10.34 -7.29
C ILE A 90 -32.40 -10.62 -8.77
N LEU A 91 -31.38 -10.91 -9.58
CA LEU A 91 -31.58 -11.25 -10.99
C LEU A 91 -32.41 -12.52 -11.18
N LEU A 92 -32.18 -13.55 -10.36
CA LEU A 92 -32.97 -14.79 -10.39
C LEU A 92 -34.42 -14.57 -9.99
N VAL A 93 -34.67 -13.76 -8.95
CA VAL A 93 -36.02 -13.39 -8.52
C VAL A 93 -36.73 -12.61 -9.62
N ALA A 94 -36.08 -11.62 -10.23
CA ALA A 94 -36.63 -10.87 -11.34
C ALA A 94 -36.95 -11.77 -12.54
N TYR A 95 -36.03 -12.67 -12.91
CA TYR A 95 -36.25 -13.65 -13.97
C TYR A 95 -37.45 -14.55 -13.67
N PHE A 96 -37.58 -15.03 -12.43
CA PHE A 96 -38.69 -15.90 -12.03
C PHE A 96 -40.03 -15.16 -12.09
N ILE A 97 -40.09 -13.91 -11.61
CA ILE A 97 -41.27 -13.07 -11.68
C ILE A 97 -41.67 -12.83 -13.15
N VAL A 98 -40.72 -12.44 -14.00
CA VAL A 98 -40.99 -12.23 -15.44
C VAL A 98 -41.50 -13.52 -16.07
N ARG A 99 -40.84 -14.65 -15.83
CA ARG A 99 -41.28 -15.95 -16.35
C ARG A 99 -42.67 -16.34 -15.85
N PHE A 100 -42.98 -16.09 -14.59
CA PHE A 100 -44.27 -16.37 -13.99
C PHE A 100 -45.37 -15.49 -14.60
N CYS A 101 -45.12 -14.18 -14.72
CA CYS A 101 -46.03 -13.24 -15.36
C CYS A 101 -46.30 -13.61 -16.83
N VAL A 102 -45.28 -14.03 -17.58
CA VAL A 102 -45.43 -14.50 -18.96
C VAL A 102 -46.22 -15.81 -19.03
N THR A 103 -46.01 -16.73 -18.09
CA THR A 103 -46.66 -18.06 -18.11
C THR A 103 -48.13 -17.99 -17.66
N PHE A 104 -48.47 -17.10 -16.72
CA PHE A 104 -49.84 -16.97 -16.19
C PHE A 104 -50.69 -15.94 -16.93
N GLY A 105 -50.08 -14.98 -17.62
CA GLY A 105 -50.76 -13.94 -18.38
C GLY A 105 -50.98 -14.26 -19.87
N GLY A 106 -50.56 -15.44 -20.33
CA GLY A 106 -50.73 -15.93 -21.70
C GLY A 106 -51.83 -16.97 -21.84
#